data_AF-I1PT37-F1
#
_entry.id   AF-I1PT37-F1
#
_cell.length_a   1.000
_cell.length_b   1.000
_cell.length_c   1.000
_cell.angle_alpha   90.00
_cell.angle_beta   90.00
_cell.angle_gamma   90.00
#
_symmetry.space_group_name_H-M   'P 1'
#
loop_
_entity.id
_entity.type
_entity.pdbx_description
1 polymer ?
#
loop_
_entity_poly.entity_id
_entity_poly.type
_entity_poly.pdbx_seq_one_letter_code
_entity_poly.pdbx_strand_id
1 'polypeptide(L)'
;MAALGIKPVFLTDRAENQRAITTHNLHLQGLLQLGEAIVPVGWTPDLNCLFKTSEQKKLVIAGYVIVGNIGDQWSNILGGPEGCRIFKYPNPMYYVA
;
A
#
# COMPACT_ATOMS: atom_id res chain seq x y z
N MET A 1 -4.79 14.48 -5.11
CA MET A 1 -3.92 14.16 -3.96
C MET A 1 -2.73 15.11 -3.89
N ALA A 2 -1.89 15.21 -4.92
CA ALA A 2 -0.76 16.14 -4.96
C ALA A 2 -1.16 17.62 -4.73
N ALA A 3 -2.22 18.10 -5.39
CA ALA A 3 -2.75 19.46 -5.18
C ALA A 3 -3.29 19.73 -3.77
N LEU A 4 -3.57 18.66 -2.99
CA LEU A 4 -4.01 18.74 -1.59
C LEU A 4 -2.84 18.55 -0.61
N GLY A 5 -1.60 18.50 -1.10
CA GLY A 5 -0.41 18.24 -0.28
C GLY A 5 -0.32 16.80 0.26
N ILE A 6 -1.14 15.87 -0.27
CA ILE A 6 -1.13 14.47 0.17
C ILE A 6 -0.13 13.69 -0.72
N LYS A 7 0.83 13.01 -0.09
CA LYS A 7 1.79 12.10 -0.73
C LYS A 7 1.26 10.65 -0.72
N PRO A 8 0.82 10.12 -1.87
CA PRO A 8 0.57 8.69 -2.05
C PRO A 8 1.75 7.80 -1.65
N VAL A 9 1.43 6.66 -1.03
CA VAL A 9 2.35 5.56 -0.78
C VAL A 9 1.67 4.29 -1.28
N PHE A 10 2.36 3.52 -2.12
CA PHE A 10 1.84 2.27 -2.67
C PHE A 10 2.43 1.09 -1.88
N LEU A 11 1.59 0.38 -1.13
CA LEU A 11 1.95 -0.86 -0.44
C LEU A 11 1.41 -2.05 -1.23
N THR A 12 2.27 -2.98 -1.64
CA THR A 12 1.88 -4.12 -2.48
C THR A 12 2.35 -5.45 -1.89
N ASP A 13 1.63 -6.54 -2.16
CA ASP A 13 2.05 -7.90 -1.80
C ASP A 13 2.87 -8.58 -2.92
N ARG A 14 3.34 -7.79 -3.88
CA ARG A 14 4.17 -8.34 -4.97
C ARG A 14 5.53 -8.69 -4.40
N ALA A 15 6.08 -9.82 -4.83
CA ALA A 15 7.39 -10.24 -4.37
C ALA A 15 8.48 -9.32 -4.92
N GLU A 16 9.63 -9.27 -4.22
CA GLU A 16 10.77 -8.42 -4.58
C GLU A 16 11.26 -8.62 -6.02
N ASN A 17 11.22 -9.85 -6.53
CA ASN A 17 11.59 -10.16 -7.91
C ASN A 17 10.67 -9.48 -8.96
N GLN A 18 9.50 -8.98 -8.56
CA GLN A 18 8.58 -8.21 -9.39
C GLN A 18 8.73 -6.69 -9.22
N ARG A 19 9.70 -6.20 -8.42
CA ARG A 19 9.89 -4.76 -8.17
C ARG A 19 10.10 -4.00 -9.48
N ALA A 20 11.06 -4.43 -10.30
CA ALA A 20 11.42 -3.73 -11.53
C ALA A 20 10.22 -3.54 -12.48
N ILE A 21 9.45 -4.61 -12.73
CA ILE A 21 8.28 -4.55 -13.60
C ILE A 21 7.14 -3.73 -13.00
N THR A 22 6.95 -3.80 -11.68
CA THR A 22 5.94 -3.01 -10.97
C THR A 22 6.25 -1.52 -11.06
N THR A 23 7.49 -1.13 -10.75
CA THR A 23 7.95 0.26 -10.85
C THR A 23 7.84 0.77 -12.28
N HIS A 24 8.23 -0.03 -13.27
CA HIS A 24 8.09 0.34 -14.68
C HIS A 24 6.63 0.60 -15.07
N ASN A 25 5.71 -0.30 -14.71
CA ASN A 25 4.29 -0.14 -15.02
C ASN A 25 3.67 1.08 -14.29
N LEU A 26 4.02 1.31 -13.03
CA LEU A 26 3.56 2.50 -12.29
C LEU A 26 4.09 3.80 -12.92
N HIS A 27 5.33 3.78 -13.41
CA HIS A 27 5.92 4.92 -14.13
C HIS A 27 5.15 5.22 -15.42
N LEU A 28 4.86 4.20 -16.23
CA LEU A 28 4.10 4.34 -17.48
C LEU A 28 2.69 4.90 -17.26
N GLN A 29 2.08 4.60 -16.10
CA GLN A 29 0.76 5.14 -15.72
C GLN A 29 0.86 6.52 -15.04
N GLY A 30 2.05 7.11 -14.94
CA GLY A 30 2.28 8.42 -14.29
C GLY A 30 2.15 8.41 -12.76
N LEU A 31 2.03 7.24 -12.13
CA LEU A 31 1.72 7.13 -10.71
C LEU A 31 2.92 7.38 -9.79
N LEU A 32 4.13 7.09 -10.24
CA LEU A 32 5.35 7.38 -9.46
C LEU A 32 5.66 8.87 -9.35
N GLN A 33 5.05 9.71 -10.20
CA GLN A 33 5.14 11.17 -10.02
C GLN A 33 4.33 11.64 -8.81
N LEU A 34 3.41 10.80 -8.31
CA LEU A 34 2.54 11.11 -7.19
C LEU A 34 3.02 10.51 -5.88
N GLY A 35 3.91 9.52 -5.90
CA GLY A 35 4.23 8.76 -4.68
C GLY A 35 5.32 7.72 -4.85
N GLU A 36 5.54 6.96 -3.78
CA GLU A 36 6.59 5.96 -3.67
C GLU A 36 6.01 4.56 -3.51
N ALA A 37 6.62 3.56 -4.14
CA ALA A 37 6.19 2.17 -4.09
C ALA A 37 7.07 1.35 -3.14
N ILE A 38 6.43 0.74 -2.13
CA ILE A 38 7.06 -0.11 -1.12
C ILE A 38 6.68 -1.56 -1.44
N VAL A 39 7.71 -2.34 -1.77
CA VAL A 39 7.61 -3.78 -2.11
C VAL A 39 8.26 -4.58 -0.98
N PRO A 40 7.61 -5.66 -0.49
CA PRO A 40 8.12 -6.48 0.59
C PRO A 40 9.38 -7.25 0.19
N VAL A 41 10.28 -7.40 1.16
CA VAL A 41 11.51 -8.20 1.05
C VAL A 41 11.38 -9.41 2.00
N GLY A 42 11.62 -10.63 1.52
CA GLY A 42 11.50 -11.85 2.33
C GLY A 42 10.06 -12.34 2.57
N TRP A 43 9.18 -12.07 1.61
CA TRP A 43 7.73 -12.24 1.69
C TRP A 43 7.22 -13.70 1.69
N THR A 44 6.17 -13.96 2.48
CA THR A 44 5.23 -15.09 2.29
C THR A 44 3.78 -14.57 2.30
N PRO A 45 2.83 -15.22 1.59
CA PRO A 45 1.43 -14.78 1.49
C PRO A 45 0.75 -14.57 2.85
N ASP A 46 1.09 -15.41 3.83
CA ASP A 46 0.45 -15.43 5.14
C ASP A 46 0.79 -14.20 6.01
N LEU A 47 1.79 -13.40 5.61
CA LEU A 47 2.27 -12.23 6.37
C LEU A 47 1.83 -10.89 5.79
N ASN A 48 0.95 -10.88 4.77
CA ASN A 48 0.51 -9.65 4.06
C ASN A 48 0.02 -8.54 5.01
N CYS A 49 -0.93 -8.88 5.89
CA CYS A 49 -1.49 -7.93 6.84
C CYS A 49 -0.42 -7.38 7.78
N LEU A 50 0.41 -8.25 8.36
CA LEU A 50 1.48 -7.86 9.28
C LEU A 50 2.53 -6.97 8.60
N PHE A 51 2.92 -7.30 7.38
CA PHE A 51 3.84 -6.48 6.58
C PHE A 51 3.27 -5.07 6.38
N LYS A 52 2.05 -4.95 5.87
CA LYS A 52 1.41 -3.66 5.60
C LYS A 52 1.24 -2.82 6.86
N THR A 53 0.75 -3.42 7.93
CA THR A 53 0.68 -2.79 9.26
C THR A 53 2.05 -2.29 9.71
N SER A 54 3.12 -3.06 9.50
CA SER A 54 4.47 -2.64 9.89
C SER A 54 4.96 -1.43 9.09
N GLU A 55 4.72 -1.40 7.77
CA GLU A 55 5.11 -0.27 6.91
C GLU A 55 4.30 0.98 7.23
N GLN A 56 2.99 0.84 7.48
CA GLN A 56 2.15 1.93 7.94
C GLN A 56 2.63 2.50 9.28
N LYS A 57 3.04 1.64 10.23
CA LYS A 57 3.63 2.08 11.52
C LYS A 57 4.92 2.86 11.31
N LYS A 58 5.79 2.46 10.38
CA LYS A 58 7.01 3.21 10.06
C LYS A 58 6.70 4.63 9.58
N LEU A 59 5.65 4.80 8.77
CA LEU A 59 5.20 6.13 8.32
C LEU A 59 4.75 6.99 9.51
N VAL A 60 3.95 6.43 10.42
CA VAL A 60 3.50 7.14 11.63
C VAL A 60 4.67 7.53 12.53
N ILE A 61 5.62 6.61 12.74
CA ILE A 61 6.85 6.87 13.52
C ILE A 61 7.71 7.96 12.86
N ALA A 62 7.75 8.01 11.53
CA ALA A 62 8.43 9.06 10.77
C ALA A 62 7.68 10.42 10.78
N GLY A 63 6.56 10.53 11.51
CA GLY A 63 5.81 11.77 11.69
C GLY A 63 4.72 12.01 10.64
N TYR A 64 4.45 11.06 9.75
CA TYR A 64 3.36 11.18 8.77
C TYR A 64 2.00 10.90 9.42
N VAL A 65 0.98 11.65 8.98
CA VAL A 65 -0.42 11.34 9.27
C VAL A 65 -1.01 10.62 8.08
N ILE A 66 -1.46 9.37 8.29
CA ILE A 66 -2.18 8.60 7.27
C ILE A 66 -3.62 9.13 7.19
N VAL A 67 -3.90 10.02 6.24
CA VAL A 67 -5.22 10.64 6.07
C VAL A 67 -6.27 9.72 5.45
N GLY A 68 -5.83 8.66 4.77
CA GLY A 68 -6.72 7.63 4.26
C GLY A 68 -5.98 6.43 3.70
N ASN A 69 -6.68 5.30 3.65
CA ASN A 69 -6.18 4.04 3.14
C ASN A 69 -7.20 3.41 2.19
N ILE A 70 -6.73 2.89 1.06
CA ILE A 70 -7.56 2.28 0.03
C ILE A 70 -6.99 0.91 -0.35
N GLY A 71 -7.87 -0.08 -0.44
CA GLY A 71 -7.48 -1.44 -0.83
C GLY A 71 -8.69 -2.27 -1.24
N ASP A 72 -8.43 -3.32 -1.99
CA ASP A 72 -9.44 -4.23 -2.53
C ASP A 72 -9.69 -5.48 -1.66
N GLN A 73 -8.89 -5.68 -0.61
CA GLN A 73 -9.04 -6.75 0.38
C GLN A 73 -9.08 -6.17 1.79
N TRP A 74 -9.80 -6.81 2.71
CA TRP A 74 -9.87 -6.37 4.10
C TRP A 74 -8.51 -6.47 4.79
N SER A 75 -7.74 -7.52 4.50
CA SER A 75 -6.35 -7.71 4.93
C SER A 75 -5.39 -6.60 4.48
N ASN A 76 -5.77 -5.76 3.51
CA ASN A 76 -4.97 -4.63 3.04
C ASN A 76 -5.23 -3.34 3.83
N ILE A 77 -6.40 -3.22 4.46
CA ILE A 77 -6.88 -1.96 5.05
C ILE A 77 -7.11 -2.04 6.56
N LEU A 78 -7.28 -3.25 7.11
CA LEU A 78 -7.45 -3.50 8.55
C LEU A 78 -6.12 -3.93 9.20
N GLY A 79 -6.03 -3.81 10.52
CA GLY A 79 -4.87 -4.23 11.32
C GLY A 79 -4.03 -3.08 11.87
N GLY A 80 -4.31 -1.86 11.43
CA GLY A 80 -3.81 -0.61 12.00
C GLY A 80 -2.33 -0.32 11.72
N PRO A 81 -1.93 0.97 11.60
CA PRO A 81 -2.75 2.18 11.59
C PRO A 81 -3.50 2.36 10.26
N GLU A 82 -4.83 2.36 10.33
CA GLU A 82 -5.74 2.31 9.17
C GLU A 82 -5.89 3.66 8.47
N GLY A 83 -5.46 4.73 9.14
CA GLY A 83 -5.64 6.12 8.71
C GLY A 83 -7.00 6.70 9.09
N CYS A 84 -7.21 7.98 8.80
CA CYS A 84 -8.44 8.69 9.19
C CYS A 84 -9.71 8.17 8.50
N ARG A 85 -9.56 7.56 7.32
CA ARG A 85 -10.68 6.96 6.58
C ARG A 85 -10.20 5.80 5.71
N ILE A 86 -10.95 4.70 5.75
CA ILE A 86 -10.71 3.54 4.89
C ILE A 86 -11.69 3.52 3.69
N PHE A 87 -11.21 3.04 2.56
CA PHE A 87 -11.99 2.88 1.33
C PHE A 87 -11.79 1.46 0.80
N LYS A 88 -12.85 0.65 0.84
CA LYS A 88 -12.84 -0.72 0.29
C LYS A 88 -13.20 -0.68 -1.19
N TYR A 89 -12.23 -1.01 -2.04
CA TYR A 89 -12.48 -1.18 -3.48
C TYR A 89 -13.12 -2.56 -3.74
N PRO A 90 -14.15 -2.68 -4.60
CA PRO A 90 -14.74 -3.97 -4.95
C PRO A 90 -13.79 -4.85 -5.77
N ASN A 91 -13.63 -6.11 -5.36
CA ASN A 91 -12.93 -7.13 -6.15
C ASN A 91 -13.66 -8.48 -6.01
N PRO A 92 -14.44 -8.90 -7.02
CA PRO A 92 -15.18 -10.15 -6.97
C PRO A 92 -14.36 -11.38 -7.40
N MET A 93 -13.10 -11.19 -7.84
CA MET A 93 -12.32 -12.26 -8.47
C MET A 93 -11.66 -13.20 -7.46
N TYR A 94 -11.25 -12.70 -6.30
CA TYR A 94 -10.60 -13.49 -5.26
C TYR A 94 -10.69 -12.82 -3.89
N TYR A 95 -10.44 -13.60 -2.85
CA TYR A 95 -10.38 -13.16 -1.46
C TYR A 95 -9.03 -13.52 -0.83
N VAL A 96 -8.46 -12.58 -0.09
CA VAL A 96 -7.26 -12.79 0.74
C VAL A 96 -7.67 -12.64 2.19
N ALA A 97 -7.64 -13.75 2.92
CA ALA A 97 -7.95 -13.78 4.35
C ALA A 97 -6.89 -13.05 5.19
#